data_AF-A0A0F8XSA6-F1
#
_entry.id   AF-A0A0F8XSA6-F1
#
_cell.length_a   1.000
_cell.length_b   1.000
_cell.length_c   1.000
_cell.angle_alpha   90.00
_cell.angle_beta   90.00
_cell.angle_gamma   90.00
#
_symmetry.space_group_name_H-M   'P 1'
#
loop_
_entity.id
_entity.type
_entity.pdbx_description
1 polymer ?
#
loop_
_entity_poly.entity_id
_entity_poly.type
_entity_poly.pdbx_seq_one_letter_code
_entity_poly.pdbx_strand_id
1 'polypeptide(L)'
;MKLRSTLLLIALIISGVGIAIYVGVFVFPYLNTGQEGPNINYIAPYVSRTHTCYTHASGCDAQFPNQLINYTVWNNDGTINITSSAITGGNGFFRLDLEINYSWTIRMQTIINSTIYTGTTNFSTISGSANCITTGQLKP
;
A
#
# COMPACT_ATOMS: atom_id res chain seq x y z
N MET A 1 46.85 -38.46 16.58
CA MET A 1 46.09 -37.99 15.39
C MET A 1 44.59 -37.85 15.60
N LYS A 2 43.90 -38.73 16.35
CA LYS A 2 42.42 -38.69 16.48
C LYS A 2 41.85 -37.44 17.18
N LEU A 3 42.45 -36.98 18.28
CA LEU A 3 41.93 -35.85 19.08
C LEU A 3 41.89 -34.51 18.31
N ARG A 4 42.91 -34.23 17.48
CA ARG A 4 42.95 -33.03 16.63
C ARG A 4 41.88 -33.05 15.55
N SER A 5 41.61 -34.23 14.97
CA SER A 5 40.56 -34.39 13.96
C SER A 5 39.16 -34.22 14.54
N THR A 6 38.91 -34.69 15.76
CA THR A 6 37.61 -34.53 16.45
C THR A 6 37.34 -33.07 16.83
N LEU A 7 38.35 -32.36 17.33
CA LEU A 7 38.24 -30.93 17.66
C LEU A 7 37.96 -30.06 16.43
N LEU A 8 38.61 -30.35 15.29
CA LEU A 8 38.34 -29.69 14.01
C LEU A 8 36.91 -29.93 13.53
N LEU A 9 36.39 -31.14 13.68
CA LEU A 9 35.02 -31.48 13.28
C LEU A 9 33.97 -30.73 14.13
N ILE A 10 34.19 -30.65 15.44
CA ILE A 10 33.31 -29.92 16.36
C ILE A 10 33.32 -28.41 16.05
N ALA A 11 34.50 -27.83 15.82
CA ALA A 11 34.62 -26.42 15.46
C ALA A 11 33.91 -26.08 14.13
N LEU A 12 34.01 -26.97 13.13
CA LEU A 12 33.31 -26.82 11.85
C LEU A 12 31.78 -26.90 12.01
N ILE A 13 31.28 -27.80 12.85
CA ILE A 13 29.83 -27.91 13.13
C ILE A 13 29.32 -26.65 13.83
N ILE A 14 30.02 -26.17 14.87
CA ILE A 14 29.63 -24.96 15.60
C ILE A 14 29.65 -23.74 14.67
N SER A 15 30.68 -23.63 13.82
CA SER A 15 30.76 -22.57 12.81
C SER A 15 29.62 -22.66 11.80
N GLY A 16 29.27 -23.86 11.33
CA GLY A 16 28.18 -24.06 10.37
C GLY A 16 26.81 -23.69 10.95
N VAL A 17 26.54 -24.10 12.19
CA VAL A 17 25.30 -23.74 12.90
C VAL A 17 25.24 -22.23 13.16
N GLY A 18 26.36 -21.63 13.60
CA GLY A 18 26.44 -20.18 13.80
C GLY A 18 26.18 -19.38 12.51
N ILE A 19 26.73 -19.83 11.39
CA ILE A 19 26.48 -19.23 10.07
C ILE A 19 25.01 -19.41 9.66
N ALA A 20 24.43 -20.60 9.86
CA ALA A 20 23.02 -20.83 9.53
C ALA A 20 22.06 -19.96 10.35
N ILE A 21 22.33 -19.80 11.65
CA ILE A 21 21.55 -18.90 12.52
C ILE A 21 21.75 -17.44 12.10
N TYR A 22 23.00 -17.02 11.83
CA TYR A 22 23.28 -15.66 11.38
C TYR A 22 22.57 -15.34 10.06
N VAL A 23 22.65 -16.26 9.09
CA VAL A 23 21.95 -16.11 7.81
C VAL A 23 20.44 -16.11 8.02
N GLY A 24 19.88 -17.02 8.79
CA GLY A 24 18.43 -17.11 9.04
C GLY A 24 17.85 -15.88 9.75
N VAL A 25 18.56 -15.33 10.74
CA VAL A 25 18.07 -14.23 11.59
C VAL A 25 18.42 -12.85 11.00
N PHE A 26 19.60 -12.69 10.41
CA PHE A 26 20.11 -11.37 10.02
C PHE A 26 20.21 -11.16 8.52
N VAL A 27 20.21 -12.21 7.70
CA VAL A 27 20.32 -12.08 6.23
C VAL A 27 18.99 -12.39 5.55
N PHE A 28 18.29 -13.45 5.98
CA PHE A 28 17.03 -13.89 5.40
C PHE A 28 15.92 -12.83 5.42
N PRO A 29 15.75 -12.01 6.47
CA PRO A 29 14.79 -10.91 6.46
C PRO A 29 15.08 -9.84 5.39
N TYR A 30 16.36 -9.68 5.01
CA TYR A 30 16.79 -8.71 4.00
C TYR A 30 16.84 -9.32 2.59
N LEU A 31 16.94 -10.65 2.45
CA LEU A 31 16.78 -11.34 1.18
C LEU A 31 15.31 -11.48 0.77
N ASN A 32 14.39 -11.31 1.72
CA ASN A 32 12.96 -11.35 1.48
C ASN A 32 12.43 -9.97 1.04
N THR A 33 12.98 -9.42 -0.04
CA THR A 33 12.50 -8.18 -0.70
C THR A 33 11.17 -8.38 -1.44
N GLY A 34 10.38 -9.40 -1.07
CA GLY A 34 9.08 -9.72 -1.65
C GLY A 34 7.96 -8.82 -1.10
N GLN A 35 8.17 -7.49 -1.07
CA GLN A 35 7.05 -6.58 -0.89
C GLN A 35 6.61 -6.06 -2.25
N GLU A 36 5.84 -6.89 -2.96
CA GLU A 36 5.37 -6.64 -4.33
C GLU A 36 4.02 -5.88 -4.39
N GLY A 37 3.61 -5.24 -3.29
CA GLY A 37 2.38 -4.47 -3.21
C GLY A 37 2.55 -3.02 -3.69
N PRO A 38 1.48 -2.34 -4.14
CA PRO A 38 1.57 -0.95 -4.57
C PRO A 38 1.73 -0.02 -3.37
N ASN A 39 2.89 0.63 -3.24
CA ASN A 39 3.08 1.75 -2.31
C ASN A 39 2.37 3.02 -2.81
N ILE A 40 2.27 3.18 -4.13
CA ILE A 40 1.58 4.29 -4.77
C ILE A 40 0.17 3.88 -5.17
N ASN A 41 -0.83 4.60 -4.67
CA ASN A 41 -2.24 4.38 -4.95
C ASN A 41 -2.87 5.63 -5.59
N TYR A 42 -3.51 5.47 -6.74
CA TYR A 42 -4.20 6.53 -7.47
C TYR A 42 -5.70 6.45 -7.18
N ILE A 43 -6.24 7.47 -6.54
CA ILE A 43 -7.62 7.50 -6.09
C ILE A 43 -8.44 8.44 -6.97
N ALA A 44 -9.56 7.94 -7.48
CA ALA A 44 -10.52 8.69 -8.28
C ALA A 44 -11.93 8.54 -7.69
N PRO A 45 -12.36 9.48 -6.83
CA PRO A 45 -13.73 9.50 -6.37
C PRO A 45 -14.69 9.86 -7.50
N TYR A 46 -15.96 9.46 -7.36
CA TYR A 46 -17.00 9.77 -8.35
C TYR A 46 -18.36 9.96 -7.69
N VAL A 47 -19.30 10.63 -8.34
CA VAL A 47 -20.70 10.73 -7.90
C VAL A 47 -21.61 9.91 -8.79
N SER A 48 -21.49 10.05 -10.12
CA SER A 48 -22.45 9.46 -11.06
C SER A 48 -21.86 8.39 -11.97
N ARG A 49 -20.60 8.51 -12.38
CA ARG A 49 -19.98 7.59 -13.33
C ARG A 49 -18.58 7.23 -12.90
N THR A 50 -18.27 5.95 -13.05
CA THR A 50 -16.94 5.38 -12.86
C THR A 50 -16.68 4.33 -13.92
N HIS A 51 -15.47 3.80 -13.96
CA HIS A 51 -15.08 2.65 -14.75
C HIS A 51 -14.19 1.74 -13.91
N THR A 52 -14.12 0.46 -14.28
CA THR A 52 -13.21 -0.48 -13.65
C THR A 52 -11.78 -0.13 -14.02
N CYS A 53 -10.90 -0.07 -13.02
CA CYS A 53 -9.48 0.22 -13.20
C CYS A 53 -8.71 -0.64 -12.20
N TYR A 54 -7.66 -1.32 -12.67
CA TYR A 54 -6.81 -2.16 -11.82
C TYR A 54 -5.41 -1.57 -11.70
N THR A 55 -4.81 -1.22 -12.85
CA THR A 55 -3.55 -0.49 -12.93
C THR A 55 -3.79 0.89 -13.51
N HIS A 56 -3.30 1.94 -12.84
CA HIS A 56 -3.40 3.30 -13.35
C HIS A 56 -2.45 3.47 -14.54
N ALA A 57 -2.99 3.97 -15.66
CA ALA A 57 -2.25 4.17 -16.90
C ALA A 57 -2.49 5.58 -17.46
N SER A 58 -1.61 6.02 -18.36
CA SER A 58 -1.81 7.24 -19.14
C SER A 58 -3.09 7.14 -19.98
N GLY A 59 -3.95 8.16 -19.91
CA GLY A 59 -5.22 8.20 -20.66
C GLY A 59 -6.46 7.79 -19.84
N CYS A 60 -6.31 7.52 -18.54
CA CYS A 60 -7.45 7.35 -17.63
C CYS A 60 -7.95 8.70 -17.13
N ASP A 61 -9.16 9.10 -17.53
CA ASP A 61 -9.84 10.31 -17.04
C ASP A 61 -11.00 9.94 -16.09
N ALA A 62 -10.97 10.52 -14.89
CA ALA A 62 -11.98 10.37 -13.86
C ALA A 62 -12.93 11.58 -13.81
N GLN A 63 -14.02 11.45 -13.05
CA GLN A 63 -15.12 12.42 -13.04
C GLN A 63 -14.72 13.81 -12.50
N PHE A 64 -13.74 13.90 -11.61
CA PHE A 64 -13.46 15.13 -10.85
C PHE A 64 -12.07 15.69 -11.14
N PRO A 65 -11.84 16.40 -12.25
CA PRO A 65 -10.59 17.12 -12.47
C PRO A 65 -10.47 18.36 -11.56
N ASN A 66 -9.28 18.62 -11.01
CA ASN A 66 -8.96 19.82 -10.22
C ASN A 66 -9.90 20.07 -9.01
N GLN A 67 -10.40 19.01 -8.39
CA GLN A 67 -11.32 19.05 -7.27
C GLN A 67 -10.57 18.86 -5.95
N LEU A 68 -10.85 19.72 -4.96
CA LEU A 68 -10.38 19.53 -3.59
C LEU A 68 -11.14 18.36 -2.93
N ILE A 69 -10.40 17.39 -2.42
CA ILE A 69 -10.89 16.24 -1.67
C ILE A 69 -10.25 16.25 -0.29
N ASN A 70 -11.07 16.29 0.76
CA ASN A 70 -10.64 16.01 2.12
C ASN A 70 -10.73 14.50 2.35
N TYR A 71 -9.74 13.90 3.00
CA TYR A 71 -9.76 12.47 3.24
C TYR A 71 -9.17 12.07 4.60
N THR A 72 -9.65 10.95 5.10
CA THR A 72 -9.07 10.20 6.20
C THR A 72 -8.82 8.78 5.71
N VAL A 73 -7.60 8.28 5.83
CA VAL A 73 -7.21 6.92 5.45
C VAL A 73 -6.58 6.20 6.63
N TRP A 74 -7.00 4.97 6.88
CA TRP A 74 -6.52 4.17 7.99
C TRP A 74 -6.35 2.71 7.60
N ASN A 75 -5.40 2.03 8.24
CA ASN A 75 -5.25 0.59 8.08
C ASN A 75 -6.28 -0.15 8.94
N ASN A 76 -6.60 -1.40 8.59
CA ASN A 76 -7.62 -2.19 9.30
C ASN A 76 -7.32 -2.40 10.79
N ASP A 77 -6.04 -2.37 11.18
CA ASP A 77 -5.60 -2.51 12.57
C ASP A 77 -5.69 -1.19 13.36
N GLY A 78 -6.10 -0.09 12.71
CA GLY A 78 -6.30 1.23 13.30
C GLY A 78 -5.02 1.92 13.78
N THR A 79 -3.86 1.34 13.52
CA THR A 79 -2.56 1.83 13.98
C THR A 79 -2.10 3.04 13.18
N ILE A 80 -2.39 3.06 11.88
CA ILE A 80 -2.06 4.16 10.97
C ILE A 80 -3.35 4.89 10.63
N ASN A 81 -3.36 6.20 10.85
CA ASN A 81 -4.49 7.07 10.53
C ASN A 81 -3.95 8.41 10.01
N ILE A 82 -4.27 8.73 8.77
CA ILE A 82 -3.81 9.93 8.06
C ILE A 82 -5.04 10.75 7.68
N THR A 83 -5.15 11.97 8.20
CA THR A 83 -6.16 12.94 7.78
C THR A 83 -5.48 14.08 7.05
N SER A 84 -5.91 14.35 5.82
CA SER A 84 -5.33 15.38 4.97
C SER A 84 -6.31 15.80 3.88
N SER A 85 -5.82 16.60 2.92
CA SER A 85 -6.54 16.96 1.72
C SER A 85 -5.63 16.89 0.49
N ALA A 86 -6.23 16.69 -0.67
CA ALA A 86 -5.55 16.68 -1.96
C ALA A 86 -6.42 17.34 -3.03
N ILE A 87 -5.80 17.99 -4.00
CA ILE A 87 -6.46 18.43 -5.23
C ILE A 87 -6.22 17.34 -6.28
N THR A 88 -7.27 16.85 -6.91
CA THR A 88 -7.15 15.91 -8.01
C THR A 88 -6.45 16.57 -9.21
N GLY A 89 -5.68 15.80 -9.96
CA GLY A 89 -5.06 16.28 -11.20
C GLY A 89 -6.09 16.58 -12.29
N GLY A 90 -5.60 17.03 -13.44
CA GLY A 90 -6.45 17.28 -14.62
C GLY A 90 -7.15 16.02 -15.15
N ASN A 91 -6.64 14.84 -14.84
CA ASN A 91 -7.25 13.55 -15.13
C ASN A 91 -8.19 13.04 -14.02
N GLY A 92 -8.38 13.82 -12.95
CA GLY A 92 -9.28 13.53 -11.85
C GLY A 92 -8.80 12.52 -10.81
N PHE A 93 -7.52 12.16 -10.81
CA PHE A 93 -6.91 11.31 -9.78
C PHE A 93 -6.09 12.12 -8.78
N PHE A 94 -5.97 11.65 -7.54
CA PHE A 94 -4.92 12.08 -6.62
C PHE A 94 -4.08 10.88 -6.16
N ARG A 95 -2.82 11.14 -5.78
CA ARG A 95 -1.86 10.12 -5.39
C ARG A 95 -1.77 10.01 -3.87
N LEU A 96 -1.74 8.78 -3.37
CA LEU A 96 -1.36 8.44 -2.00
C LEU A 96 -0.12 7.56 -2.01
N ASP A 97 0.81 7.84 -1.09
CA ASP A 97 1.95 6.97 -0.78
C ASP A 97 1.66 6.33 0.58
N LEU A 98 1.48 5.01 0.59
CA LEU A 98 1.04 4.25 1.75
C LEU A 98 1.96 3.06 1.98
N GLU A 99 2.06 2.65 3.24
CA GLU A 99 2.76 1.41 3.58
C GLU A 99 2.09 0.22 2.89
N ILE A 100 2.92 -0.71 2.43
CA ILE A 100 2.51 -1.90 1.72
C ILE A 100 2.19 -3.05 2.68
N ASN A 101 1.52 -4.08 2.17
CA ASN A 101 1.02 -5.23 2.94
C ASN A 101 -0.05 -4.90 3.98
N TYR A 102 -0.80 -3.82 3.75
CA TYR A 102 -1.96 -3.45 4.55
C TYR A 102 -3.25 -3.44 3.74
N SER A 103 -4.36 -3.73 4.42
CA SER A 103 -5.69 -3.37 3.98
C SER A 103 -6.05 -2.01 4.55
N TRP A 104 -6.55 -1.14 3.66
CA TRP A 104 -6.82 0.26 3.93
C TRP A 104 -8.30 0.57 3.74
N THR A 105 -8.81 1.47 4.54
CA THR A 105 -10.09 2.14 4.33
C THR A 105 -9.82 3.63 4.15
N ILE A 106 -10.41 4.24 3.12
CA ILE A 106 -10.36 5.69 2.91
C ILE A 106 -11.78 6.26 2.91
N ARG A 107 -12.00 7.26 3.76
CA ARG A 107 -13.17 8.13 3.73
C ARG A 107 -12.79 9.43 3.03
N MET A 108 -13.60 9.85 2.07
CA MET A 108 -13.40 11.05 1.27
C MET A 108 -14.61 11.96 1.38
N GLN A 109 -14.34 13.26 1.32
CA GLN A 109 -15.35 14.30 1.34
C GLN A 109 -14.99 15.42 0.37
N THR A 110 -16.00 15.96 -0.31
CA THR A 110 -15.87 17.16 -1.13
C THR A 110 -17.14 18.01 -1.03
N ILE A 111 -17.10 19.25 -1.52
CA ILE A 111 -18.25 20.14 -1.60
C ILE A 111 -18.51 20.43 -3.08
N ILE A 112 -19.75 20.19 -3.52
CA ILE A 112 -20.22 20.48 -4.88
C ILE A 112 -21.50 21.31 -4.73
N ASN A 113 -21.51 22.54 -5.28
CA ASN A 113 -22.66 23.44 -5.20
C ASN A 113 -23.20 23.63 -3.76
N SER A 114 -22.30 23.83 -2.79
CA SER A 114 -22.62 23.98 -1.36
C SER A 114 -23.23 22.74 -0.68
N THR A 115 -23.28 21.59 -1.37
CA THR A 115 -23.66 20.30 -0.78
C THR A 115 -22.41 19.49 -0.48
N ILE A 116 -22.35 18.91 0.71
CA ILE A 116 -21.27 18.00 1.11
C ILE A 116 -21.54 16.64 0.47
N TYR A 117 -20.53 16.07 -0.18
CA TYR A 117 -20.56 14.71 -0.67
C TYR A 117 -19.52 13.89 0.07
N THR A 118 -19.92 12.72 0.58
CA THR A 118 -19.04 11.80 1.33
C THR A 118 -19.08 10.40 0.75
N GLY A 119 -17.96 9.69 0.83
CA GLY A 119 -17.88 8.29 0.43
C GLY A 119 -16.77 7.57 1.17
N THR A 120 -16.87 6.26 1.23
CA THR A 120 -15.86 5.39 1.84
C THR A 120 -15.62 4.20 0.94
N THR A 121 -14.36 3.81 0.78
CA THR A 121 -14.00 2.58 0.07
C THR A 121 -12.81 1.88 0.72
N ASN A 122 -12.70 0.59 0.45
CA ASN A 122 -11.63 -0.27 0.93
C ASN A 122 -10.72 -0.63 -0.24
N PHE A 123 -9.43 -0.76 0.03
CA PHE A 123 -8.44 -1.25 -0.92
C PHE A 123 -7.30 -1.91 -0.16
N SER A 124 -6.37 -2.54 -0.89
CA SER A 124 -5.23 -3.21 -0.30
C SER A 124 -3.95 -2.80 -1.00
N THR A 125 -2.86 -2.91 -0.27
CA THR A 125 -1.48 -2.68 -0.73
C THR A 125 -0.65 -3.97 -0.60
N ILE A 126 -1.31 -5.12 -0.53
CA ILE A 126 -0.69 -6.45 -0.56
C ILE A 126 -0.25 -6.75 -2.01
N SER A 127 0.73 -7.64 -2.20
CA SER A 127 1.13 -8.13 -3.53
C SER A 127 -0.09 -8.54 -4.38
N GLY A 128 -0.11 -8.11 -5.64
CA GLY A 128 -1.23 -8.34 -6.55
C GLY A 128 -2.48 -7.50 -6.27
N SER A 129 -2.39 -6.43 -5.48
CA SER A 129 -3.48 -5.48 -5.32
C SER A 129 -3.52 -4.44 -6.45
N ALA A 130 -4.72 -3.94 -6.74
CA ALA A 130 -4.89 -2.81 -7.65
C ALA A 130 -4.23 -1.55 -7.07
N ASN A 131 -3.57 -0.76 -7.93
CA ASN A 131 -3.05 0.55 -7.57
C ASN A 131 -3.96 1.72 -8.02
N CYS A 132 -5.06 1.38 -8.71
CA CYS A 132 -6.04 2.32 -9.24
C CYS A 132 -7.38 2.12 -8.53
N ILE A 133 -7.81 3.09 -7.74
CA ILE A 133 -8.97 2.97 -6.86
C ILE A 133 -10.07 3.91 -7.37
N THR A 134 -11.02 3.34 -8.12
CA THR A 134 -12.17 4.05 -8.74
C THR A 134 -13.51 3.70 -8.10
N THR A 135 -13.49 3.00 -6.96
CA THR A 135 -14.67 2.47 -6.26
C THR A 135 -15.26 3.40 -5.20
N GLY A 136 -14.63 4.55 -4.96
CA GLY A 136 -15.05 5.52 -3.95
C GLY A 136 -16.20 6.41 -4.42
N GLN A 137 -17.43 5.90 -4.42
CA GLN A 137 -18.61 6.71 -4.74
C GLN A 137 -18.92 7.70 -3.60
N LEU A 138 -19.06 8.97 -3.95
CA LEU A 138 -19.49 10.03 -3.05
C LEU A 138 -21.00 10.26 -3.22
N LYS A 139 -21.69 10.42 -2.10
CA LYS A 139 -23.13 10.70 -2.03
C LYS A 139 -23.37 11.93 -1.14
N PRO A 140 -24.40 12.73 -1.45
CA PRO A 140 -24.77 13.87 -0.62
C PRO A 140 -25.27 13.45 0.76
#